data_AF-A0A7W0FGS3-F1
#
_entry.id   AF-A0A7W0FGS3-F1
#
_cell.length_a   1.000
_cell.length_b   1.000
_cell.length_c   1.000
_cell.angle_alpha   90.00
_cell.angle_beta   90.00
_cell.angle_gamma   90.00
#
_symmetry.space_group_name_H-M   'P 1'
#
loop_
_entity.id
_entity.type
_entity.pdbx_description
1 polymer ?
#
loop_
_entity_poly.entity_id
_entity_poly.type
_entity_poly.pdbx_seq_one_letter_code
_entity_poly.pdbx_strand_id
1 'polypeptide(L)'
;MKQQAKLWAEEYQSQVVIVDGPPGIGCPVISACAGADLGLIVTEPSLSGLHDLKRVLETLSHFRVPTVICINKADLYLEGTRQIKEFAVSKGIEVLGEIPFDEHILDAMLQGAPVTALYVESPASYAINQIWEQLYTKFLIQKDAS
;
A
#
# COMPACT_ATOMS: atom_id res chain seq x y z
N MET A 1 1.66 -6.53 18.99
CA MET A 1 1.03 -6.75 17.67
C MET A 1 1.94 -7.55 16.73
N LYS A 2 3.08 -7.03 16.26
CA LYS A 2 3.98 -7.76 15.33
C LYS A 2 4.46 -9.14 15.80
N GLN A 3 4.88 -9.26 17.06
CA GLN A 3 5.30 -10.56 17.61
C GLN A 3 4.16 -11.57 17.60
N GLN A 4 2.94 -11.14 17.94
CA GLN A 4 1.73 -11.96 17.84
C GLN A 4 1.40 -12.33 16.39
N ALA A 5 1.56 -11.40 15.45
CA ALA A 5 1.34 -11.66 14.03
C ALA A 5 2.35 -12.66 13.46
N LYS A 6 3.61 -12.63 13.91
CA LYS A 6 4.62 -13.65 13.56
C LYS A 6 4.25 -15.03 14.12
N LEU A 7 3.82 -15.10 15.38
CA LEU A 7 3.37 -16.36 15.98
C LEU A 7 2.17 -16.94 15.22
N TRP A 8 1.20 -16.11 14.83
CA TRP A 8 0.09 -16.55 13.98
C TRP A 8 0.56 -16.99 12.59
N ALA A 9 1.51 -16.29 11.98
CA ALA A 9 2.04 -16.70 10.69
C ALA A 9 2.73 -18.07 10.75
N GLU A 10 3.46 -18.35 11.84
CA GLU A 10 4.06 -19.66 12.10
C GLU A 10 2.99 -20.73 12.35
N GLU A 11 1.98 -20.42 13.17
CA GLU A 11 0.86 -21.33 13.49
C GLU A 11 0.01 -21.70 12.27
N TYR A 12 -0.33 -20.70 11.44
CA TYR A 12 -1.17 -20.87 10.25
C TYR A 12 -0.36 -21.13 8.96
N GLN A 13 0.96 -21.27 9.06
CA GLN A 13 1.89 -21.43 7.93
C GLN A 13 1.71 -20.36 6.83
N SER A 14 1.39 -19.13 7.23
CA SER A 14 1.17 -18.01 6.31
C SER A 14 2.49 -17.53 5.71
N GLN A 15 2.54 -17.45 4.38
CA GLN A 15 3.73 -16.97 3.66
C GLN A 15 3.92 -15.45 3.75
N VAL A 16 2.84 -14.72 4.00
CA VAL A 16 2.79 -13.25 4.04
C VAL A 16 2.03 -12.79 5.28
N VAL A 17 2.52 -11.73 5.90
CA VAL A 17 1.84 -10.99 6.97
C VAL A 17 1.61 -9.57 6.49
N ILE A 18 0.34 -9.17 6.39
CA ILE A 18 -0.03 -7.79 6.08
C ILE A 18 -0.24 -7.06 7.41
N VAL A 19 0.50 -5.98 7.62
CA VAL A 19 0.34 -5.09 8.78
C VAL A 19 -0.24 -3.77 8.29
N ASP A 20 -1.51 -3.53 8.61
CA ASP A 20 -2.13 -2.24 8.33
C ASP A 20 -1.57 -1.17 9.28
N GLY A 21 -0.93 -0.16 8.69
CA GLY A 21 -0.28 0.92 9.41
C GLY A 21 -1.29 2.00 9.80
N PRO A 22 -1.20 2.57 11.02
CA PRO A 22 -2.06 3.69 11.38
C PRO A 22 -1.76 4.89 10.48
N PRO A 23 -2.76 5.75 10.19
CA PRO A 23 -2.54 6.95 9.39
C PRO A 23 -1.54 7.89 10.08
N GLY A 24 -0.70 8.55 9.27
CA GLY A 24 0.24 9.59 9.73
C GLY A 24 1.66 9.08 10.00
N ILE A 25 2.31 9.66 11.04
CA ILE A 25 3.76 9.52 11.33
C ILE A 25 4.08 9.25 12.80
N GLY A 26 3.08 8.88 13.60
CA GLY A 26 3.27 8.66 15.04
C GLY A 26 4.14 7.43 15.35
N CYS A 27 4.56 7.27 16.61
CA CYS A 27 5.26 6.06 17.09
C CYS A 27 4.67 4.71 16.64
N PRO A 28 3.33 4.57 16.50
CA PRO A 28 2.75 3.35 15.93
C PRO A 28 3.21 3.01 14.50
N VAL A 29 3.47 4.02 13.65
CA VAL A 29 3.98 3.84 12.28
C VAL A 29 5.42 3.34 12.31
N ILE A 30 6.26 3.91 13.18
CA ILE A 30 7.64 3.45 13.40
C ILE A 30 7.67 1.97 13.82
N SER A 31 6.81 1.60 14.77
CA SER A 31 6.69 0.20 15.19
C SER A 31 6.16 -0.70 14.08
N ALA A 32 5.24 -0.22 13.23
CA ALA A 32 4.72 -0.92 12.05
C ALA A 32 5.75 -1.07 10.91
N CYS A 33 6.67 -0.13 10.76
CA CYS A 33 7.69 -0.13 9.70
C CYS A 33 8.95 -0.92 10.07
N ALA A 34 9.40 -0.88 11.34
CA ALA A 34 10.66 -1.51 11.73
C ALA A 34 10.64 -3.04 11.53
N GLY A 35 11.51 -3.56 10.64
CA GLY A 35 11.61 -4.98 10.32
C GLY A 35 10.51 -5.51 9.40
N ALA A 36 9.86 -4.64 8.61
CA ALA A 36 9.08 -5.05 7.45
C ALA A 36 10.02 -5.29 6.26
N ASP A 37 9.73 -6.32 5.46
CA ASP A 37 10.52 -6.65 4.28
C ASP A 37 10.20 -5.71 3.09
N LEU A 38 8.95 -5.22 3.01
CA LEU A 38 8.46 -4.32 1.97
C LEU A 38 7.38 -3.38 2.52
N GLY A 39 7.43 -2.10 2.15
CA GLY A 39 6.40 -1.10 2.43
C GLY A 39 5.59 -0.73 1.18
N LEU A 40 4.26 -0.77 1.29
CA LEU A 40 3.34 -0.18 0.30
C LEU A 40 2.75 1.11 0.88
N ILE A 41 3.05 2.26 0.28
CA ILE A 41 2.40 3.52 0.64
C ILE A 41 1.20 3.74 -0.28
N VAL A 42 0.00 3.81 0.31
CA VAL A 42 -1.22 4.20 -0.41
C VAL A 42 -1.46 5.69 -0.21
N THR A 43 -1.65 6.44 -1.29
CA THR A 43 -1.91 7.90 -1.23
C THR A 43 -3.02 8.31 -2.19
N GLU A 44 -3.67 9.44 -1.95
CA GLU A 44 -4.67 10.04 -2.85
C GLU A 44 -4.07 11.28 -3.54
N PRO A 45 -4.52 11.66 -4.76
CA PRO A 45 -4.00 12.79 -5.52
C PRO A 45 -4.44 14.15 -4.94
N SER A 46 -4.12 14.41 -3.68
CA SER A 46 -4.37 15.65 -2.96
C SER A 46 -3.06 16.23 -2.44
N LEU A 47 -3.06 17.53 -2.14
CA LEU A 47 -1.88 18.18 -1.54
C LEU A 47 -1.50 17.53 -0.20
N SER A 48 -2.49 17.22 0.64
CA SER A 48 -2.26 16.49 1.90
C SER A 48 -1.72 15.09 1.64
N GLY A 49 -2.27 14.35 0.66
CA GLY A 49 -1.79 13.02 0.29
C GLY A 49 -0.32 13.01 -0.15
N LEU A 50 0.11 14.01 -0.92
CA LEU A 50 1.52 14.17 -1.31
C LEU A 50 2.41 14.54 -0.12
N HIS A 51 1.94 15.39 0.80
CA HIS A 51 2.67 15.73 2.02
C HIS A 51 2.85 14.54 2.95
N ASP A 52 1.81 13.74 3.15
CA ASP A 52 1.86 12.55 4.00
C ASP A 52 2.73 11.45 3.36
N LEU A 53 2.60 11.25 2.03
CA LEU A 53 3.49 10.35 1.26
C LEU A 53 4.97 10.68 1.51
N LYS A 54 5.35 11.96 1.40
CA LYS A 54 6.74 12.41 1.63
C LYS A 54 7.25 12.02 3.02
N ARG A 55 6.42 12.21 4.04
CA ARG A 55 6.79 11.95 5.43
C ARG A 55 6.86 10.45 5.77
N VAL A 56 5.90 9.66 5.29
CA VAL A 56 5.92 8.21 5.47
C VAL A 56 7.14 7.62 4.75
N LEU A 57 7.46 8.13 3.56
CA LEU A 57 8.64 7.71 2.83
C LEU A 57 9.94 8.02 3.58
N GLU A 58 10.09 9.21 4.17
CA GLU A 58 11.24 9.54 5.01
C GLU A 58 11.40 8.55 6.17
N THR A 59 10.27 8.15 6.78
CA THR A 59 10.26 7.17 7.88
C THR A 59 10.70 5.78 7.40
N LEU A 60 10.13 5.28 6.31
CA LEU A 60 10.51 3.98 5.73
C LEU A 60 11.97 3.97 5.27
N SER A 61 12.44 5.07 4.66
CA SER A 61 13.83 5.23 4.25
C SER A 61 14.78 5.22 5.44
N HIS A 62 14.41 5.83 6.58
CA HIS A 62 15.22 5.79 7.80
C HIS A 62 15.43 4.35 8.30
N PHE A 63 14.39 3.51 8.21
CA PHE A 63 14.46 2.09 8.56
C PHE A 63 14.99 1.19 7.43
N ARG A 64 15.39 1.77 6.29
CA ARG A 64 15.89 1.06 5.11
C ARG A 64 14.89 0.02 4.57
N VAL A 65 13.60 0.29 4.71
CA VAL A 65 12.54 -0.57 4.19
C VAL A 65 12.34 -0.28 2.70
N PRO A 66 12.53 -1.26 1.81
CA PRO A 66 12.16 -1.11 0.40
C PRO A 66 10.71 -0.67 0.28
N THR A 67 10.42 0.30 -0.59
CA THR A 67 9.11 0.94 -0.63
C THR A 67 8.59 1.04 -2.07
N VAL A 68 7.28 0.84 -2.23
CA VAL A 68 6.51 1.08 -3.47
C VAL A 68 5.28 1.92 -3.15
N ILE A 69 4.71 2.58 -4.17
CA ILE A 69 3.55 3.47 -4.04
C ILE A 69 2.34 2.89 -4.78
N CYS A 70 1.16 3.03 -4.20
CA CYS A 70 -0.14 2.90 -4.88
C CYS A 70 -0.89 4.24 -4.79
N ILE A 71 -1.43 4.71 -5.91
CA ILE A 71 -2.25 5.93 -5.94
C ILE A 71 -3.73 5.52 -5.94
N ASN A 72 -4.41 5.77 -4.83
CA ASN A 72 -5.83 5.56 -4.66
C ASN A 72 -6.64 6.73 -5.24
N LYS A 73 -7.80 6.43 -5.82
CA LYS A 73 -8.69 7.40 -6.49
C LYS A 73 -7.93 8.28 -7.50
N ALA A 74 -7.06 7.66 -8.28
CA ALA A 74 -6.06 8.34 -9.12
C ALA A 74 -6.64 9.23 -10.23
N ASP A 75 -7.90 8.99 -10.60
CA ASP A 75 -8.65 9.70 -11.63
C ASP A 75 -9.38 10.96 -11.14
N LEU A 76 -9.49 11.17 -9.82
CA LEU A 76 -10.18 12.34 -9.26
C LEU A 76 -9.45 13.67 -9.54
N TYR A 77 -8.12 13.64 -9.57
CA TYR A 77 -7.31 14.83 -9.86
C TYR A 77 -6.01 14.45 -10.57
N LEU A 78 -6.06 14.43 -11.90
CA LEU A 78 -4.97 13.97 -12.76
C LEU A 78 -3.66 14.74 -12.54
N GLU A 79 -3.73 16.04 -12.26
CA GLU A 79 -2.56 16.85 -11.98
C GLU A 79 -1.89 16.46 -10.65
N GLY A 80 -2.67 16.11 -9.61
CA GLY A 80 -2.12 15.56 -8.36
C GLY A 80 -1.49 14.19 -8.56
N THR A 81 -2.13 13.33 -9.35
CA THR A 81 -1.57 12.02 -9.75
C THR A 81 -0.24 12.19 -10.48
N ARG A 82 -0.16 13.15 -11.41
CA ARG A 82 1.09 13.50 -12.11
C ARG A 82 2.17 13.94 -11.14
N GLN A 83 1.86 14.83 -10.19
CA GLN A 83 2.81 15.29 -9.18
C GLN A 83 3.33 14.16 -8.29
N ILE A 84 2.48 13.20 -7.92
CA ILE A 84 2.90 12.02 -7.16
C ILE A 84 3.84 11.14 -7.98
N LYS A 85 3.53 10.89 -9.25
CA LYS A 85 4.39 10.11 -10.16
C LYS A 85 5.76 10.79 -10.36
N GLU A 86 5.78 12.09 -10.59
CA GLU A 86 7.01 12.87 -10.74
C GLU A 86 7.84 12.85 -9.46
N PHE A 87 7.19 12.97 -8.30
CA PHE A 87 7.85 12.82 -7.02
C PHE A 87 8.45 11.41 -6.85
N ALA A 88 7.69 10.36 -7.17
CA ALA A 88 8.16 8.97 -7.10
C ALA A 88 9.40 8.75 -7.99
N VAL A 89 9.36 9.20 -9.24
CA VAL A 89 10.50 9.16 -10.17
C VAL A 89 11.70 9.92 -9.59
N SER A 90 11.51 11.13 -9.06
CA SER A 90 12.59 11.92 -8.46
C SER A 90 13.27 11.25 -7.26
N LYS A 91 12.60 10.29 -6.63
CA LYS A 91 13.11 9.51 -5.49
C LYS A 91 13.56 8.10 -5.88
N GLY A 92 13.44 7.70 -7.15
CA GLY A 92 13.72 6.35 -7.62
C GLY A 92 12.76 5.31 -7.05
N ILE A 93 11.51 5.70 -6.78
CA ILE A 93 10.47 4.83 -6.21
C ILE A 93 9.47 4.47 -7.28
N GLU A 94 9.10 3.20 -7.30
CA GLU A 94 8.11 2.66 -8.21
C GLU A 94 6.69 2.96 -7.73
N VAL A 95 5.84 3.42 -8.66
CA VAL A 95 4.39 3.43 -8.50
C VAL A 95 3.89 2.10 -9.08
N LEU A 96 3.45 1.20 -8.20
CA LEU A 96 3.05 -0.17 -8.52
C LEU A 96 1.71 -0.21 -9.27
N GLY A 97 0.85 0.77 -9.02
CA GLY A 97 -0.42 0.90 -9.72
C GLY A 97 -1.29 2.03 -9.18
N GLU A 98 -2.44 2.15 -9.82
CA GLU A 98 -3.45 3.18 -9.58
C GLU A 98 -4.80 2.49 -9.40
N ILE A 99 -5.55 2.90 -8.38
CA ILE A 99 -6.93 2.48 -8.16
C ILE A 99 -7.82 3.65 -8.58
N PRO A 100 -8.76 3.46 -9.54
CA PRO A 100 -9.72 4.51 -9.89
C PRO A 100 -10.73 4.73 -8.77
N PHE A 101 -11.40 5.87 -8.78
CA PHE A 101 -12.59 6.08 -7.96
C PHE A 101 -13.70 5.12 -8.41
N ASP A 102 -14.30 4.43 -7.45
CA ASP A 102 -15.28 3.39 -7.73
C ASP A 102 -16.31 3.32 -6.61
N GLU A 103 -17.58 3.59 -6.95
CA GLU A 103 -18.69 3.60 -5.99
C GLU A 103 -18.95 2.20 -5.39
N HIS A 104 -18.59 1.14 -6.10
CA HIS A 104 -18.70 -0.24 -5.62
C HIS A 104 -17.87 -0.48 -4.35
N ILE A 105 -16.80 0.30 -4.12
CA ILE A 105 -16.03 0.24 -2.86
C ILE A 105 -16.94 0.62 -1.69
N LEU A 106 -17.70 1.71 -1.81
CA LEU A 106 -18.61 2.16 -0.76
C LEU A 106 -19.72 1.14 -0.52
N ASP A 107 -20.32 0.63 -1.60
CA ASP A 107 -21.40 -0.36 -1.49
C ASP A 107 -20.93 -1.65 -0.84
N ALA A 108 -19.73 -2.14 -1.18
CA ALA A 108 -19.15 -3.34 -0.58
C ALA A 108 -18.84 -3.13 0.91
N MET A 109 -18.31 -1.95 1.28
CA MET A 109 -18.07 -1.58 2.67
C MET A 109 -19.37 -1.54 3.49
N LEU A 110 -20.46 -0.98 2.95
CA LEU A 110 -21.77 -0.96 3.62
C LEU A 110 -22.32 -2.38 3.86
N GLN A 111 -21.94 -3.33 3.01
CA GLN A 111 -22.28 -4.75 3.14
C GLN A 111 -21.27 -5.54 3.99
N GLY A 112 -20.21 -4.91 4.49
CA GLY A 112 -19.19 -5.56 5.31
C GLY A 112 -18.37 -6.60 4.55
N ALA A 113 -18.21 -6.45 3.24
CA ALA A 113 -17.48 -7.39 2.41
C ALA A 113 -16.42 -6.69 1.52
N PRO A 114 -15.35 -7.39 1.12
CA PRO A 114 -14.37 -6.84 0.20
C PRO A 114 -14.98 -6.56 -1.17
N VAL A 115 -14.63 -5.41 -1.78
CA VAL A 115 -15.04 -5.07 -3.15
C VAL A 115 -14.62 -6.17 -4.14
N THR A 116 -13.44 -6.77 -3.94
CA THR A 116 -12.89 -7.86 -4.76
C THR A 116 -13.69 -9.15 -4.70
N ALA A 117 -14.55 -9.33 -3.68
CA ALA A 117 -15.41 -10.49 -3.54
C ALA A 117 -16.84 -10.23 -4.04
N LEU A 118 -17.40 -9.04 -3.79
CA LEU A 118 -18.77 -8.70 -4.18
C LEU A 118 -18.88 -8.19 -5.63
N TYR A 119 -17.90 -7.40 -6.07
CA TYR A 119 -17.91 -6.73 -7.36
C TYR A 119 -16.64 -7.06 -8.14
N VAL A 120 -16.47 -8.35 -8.44
CA VAL A 120 -15.25 -8.91 -9.07
C VAL A 120 -14.86 -8.19 -10.37
N GLU A 121 -15.85 -7.71 -11.13
CA GLU A 121 -15.66 -7.02 -12.41
C GLU A 121 -15.58 -5.50 -12.29
N SER A 122 -15.56 -4.96 -11.07
CA SER A 122 -15.42 -3.51 -10.86
C SER A 122 -14.01 -3.01 -11.19
N PRO A 123 -13.85 -1.78 -11.73
CA PRO A 123 -12.55 -1.18 -11.99
C PRO A 123 -11.59 -1.22 -10.80
N ALA A 124 -12.08 -0.95 -9.59
CA ALA A 124 -11.26 -1.02 -8.39
C ALA A 124 -10.81 -2.45 -8.08
N SER A 125 -11.68 -3.45 -8.27
CA SER A 125 -11.31 -4.85 -8.02
C SER A 125 -10.24 -5.35 -8.98
N TYR A 126 -10.34 -5.00 -10.26
CA TYR A 126 -9.27 -5.31 -11.22
C TYR A 126 -7.96 -4.65 -10.83
N ALA A 127 -7.98 -3.35 -10.49
CA ALA A 127 -6.78 -2.62 -10.07
C ALA A 127 -6.13 -3.21 -8.82
N ILE A 128 -6.93 -3.50 -7.78
CA ILE A 128 -6.45 -4.08 -6.52
C ILE A 128 -5.79 -5.46 -6.77
N ASN A 129 -6.43 -6.32 -7.56
CA ASN A 129 -5.88 -7.63 -7.88
C ASN A 129 -4.56 -7.52 -8.66
N GLN A 130 -4.47 -6.63 -9.65
CA GLN A 130 -3.23 -6.40 -10.40
C GLN A 130 -2.10 -5.86 -9.52
N ILE A 131 -2.41 -4.93 -8.61
CA ILE A 131 -1.44 -4.39 -7.65
C ILE A 131 -0.97 -5.49 -6.69
N TRP A 132 -1.89 -6.34 -6.23
CA TRP A 132 -1.58 -7.46 -5.34
C TRP A 132 -0.60 -8.45 -5.98
N GLU A 133 -0.85 -8.88 -7.21
CA GLU A 133 0.04 -9.82 -7.93
C GLU A 133 1.47 -9.27 -8.06
N GLN A 134 1.59 -7.99 -8.42
CA GLN A 134 2.90 -7.34 -8.54
C GLN A 134 3.57 -7.17 -7.17
N LEU A 135 2.82 -6.77 -6.14
CA LEU A 135 3.33 -6.60 -4.78
C LEU A 135 3.85 -7.92 -4.22
N TYR A 136 3.06 -8.98 -4.36
CA TYR A 136 3.39 -10.31 -3.88
C TYR A 136 4.63 -10.86 -4.56
N THR A 137 4.72 -10.75 -5.89
CA THR A 137 5.91 -11.14 -6.65
C THR A 137 7.16 -10.40 -6.15
N LYS A 138 7.05 -9.09 -5.93
CA LYS A 138 8.15 -8.25 -5.46
C LYS A 138 8.58 -8.61 -4.03
N PHE A 139 7.62 -8.89 -3.15
CA PHE A 139 7.87 -9.36 -1.80
C PHE A 139 8.67 -10.66 -1.80
N LEU A 140 8.29 -11.64 -2.63
CA LEU A 140 9.02 -12.91 -2.73
C LEU A 140 10.48 -12.70 -3.19
N ILE A 141 10.70 -11.87 -4.22
CA ILE A 141 12.05 -11.57 -4.72
C ILE A 141 12.92 -10.91 -3.65
N GLN A 142 12.35 -10.00 -2.84
CA GLN A 142 13.09 -9.35 -1.76
C GLN A 142 13.45 -10.30 -0.63
N LYS A 143 12.54 -11.23 -0.30
CA LYS A 143 12.77 -12.26 0.72
C LYS A 143 13.89 -13.21 0.32
N ASP A 144 13.97 -13.61 -0.95
CA ASP A 144 15.03 -14.51 -1.44
C ASP A 144 16.41 -13.82 -1.53
N ALA A 145 16.45 -12.49 -1.55
CA ALA A 145 17.67 -11.69 -1.61
C ALA A 145 18.26 -11.32 -0.23
N SER A 146 17.57 -11.66 0.87
CA SER A 146 17.90 -11.29 2.25
C SER A 146 18.42 -12.49 3.06
#